data_AF-A0A3D9GUF1-F1
#
_entry.id   AF-A0A3D9GUF1-F1
#
_cell.length_a   1.000
_cell.length_b   1.000
_cell.length_c   1.000
_cell.angle_alpha   90.00
_cell.angle_beta   90.00
_cell.angle_gamma   90.00
#
_symmetry.space_group_name_H-M   'P 1'
#
loop_
_entity.id
_entity.type
_entity.pdbx_description
1 polymer ?
#
loop_
_entity_poly.entity_id
_entity_poly.type
_entity_poly.pdbx_seq_one_letter_code
_entity_poly.pdbx_strand_id
1 'polypeptide(L)'
;MVLSLDSSVALINGQKESAVKPIVKDGRTLVPLRLISEGFGAVVDFNTKSQSIRIQYSNKTILMKIKNKNITIDGKTVAMDVPANIYNGSTYIPLRYIGEALNKKVVYQKSTETQPYRLIIIRDVNTSTIEESKLIRVYGLTYEGKNVIYSDKYLVVIKENNKLRVSQDFYTFDDFSYHVTNNDKQLGDIWFKTEKSDFYLNYDFNTTQKFILYQVNGESISRVAAENVPIKSVKTYLGNVYYLTQYQRGLLDADQTTNLKYATHNNGQWSSDYLGKPGFYYGFDTLGKVYDWTIDKDGISTFGYQRAGNLSSDERKKTFGQYKIKLSGHQQELLKP
;
A
#
# COMPACT_ATOMS: atom_id res chain seq x y z
N MET A 1 -1.52 12.21 -10.16
CA MET A 1 -2.89 12.75 -10.08
C MET A 1 -3.83 11.84 -10.87
N VAL A 2 -5.03 11.60 -10.34
CA VAL A 2 -6.10 10.86 -11.04
C VAL A 2 -7.36 11.71 -11.07
N LEU A 3 -8.02 11.78 -12.22
CA LEU A 3 -9.33 12.43 -12.40
C LEU A 3 -10.30 11.44 -13.05
N SER A 4 -11.59 11.76 -12.99
CA SER A 4 -12.63 11.02 -13.71
C SER A 4 -13.40 11.97 -14.62
N LEU A 5 -13.73 11.53 -15.84
CA LEU A 5 -14.66 12.26 -16.71
C LEU A 5 -16.09 12.26 -16.16
N ASP A 6 -16.36 11.45 -15.14
CA ASP A 6 -17.67 11.19 -14.59
C ASP A 6 -17.87 11.86 -13.22
N SER A 7 -16.81 12.42 -12.61
CA SER A 7 -16.82 13.01 -11.27
C SER A 7 -16.15 14.39 -11.22
N SER A 8 -16.56 15.19 -10.22
CA SER A 8 -15.94 16.47 -9.83
C SER A 8 -14.85 16.29 -8.76
N VAL A 9 -14.36 15.07 -8.53
CA VAL A 9 -13.28 14.81 -7.57
C VAL A 9 -11.99 14.51 -8.32
N ALA A 10 -10.90 15.13 -7.88
CA ALA A 10 -9.55 14.77 -8.27
C ALA A 10 -8.81 14.13 -7.10
N LEU A 11 -7.87 13.24 -7.41
CA LEU A 11 -6.97 12.65 -6.43
C LEU A 11 -5.55 13.14 -6.72
N ILE A 12 -5.03 14.02 -5.87
CA ILE A 12 -3.68 14.58 -5.97
C ILE A 12 -2.84 13.91 -4.88
N ASN A 13 -1.85 13.11 -5.27
CA ASN A 13 -1.01 12.34 -4.36
C ASN A 13 -1.81 11.51 -3.33
N GLY A 14 -2.96 10.98 -3.74
CA GLY A 14 -3.86 10.18 -2.91
C GLY A 14 -4.87 10.99 -2.09
N GLN A 15 -4.76 12.32 -2.04
CA GLN A 15 -5.71 13.18 -1.34
C GLN A 15 -6.86 13.63 -2.26
N LYS A 16 -8.08 13.63 -1.73
CA LYS A 16 -9.28 14.10 -2.42
C LYS A 16 -9.28 15.62 -2.49
N GLU A 17 -9.42 16.13 -3.70
CA GLU A 17 -9.59 17.54 -3.99
C GLU A 17 -10.88 17.75 -4.78
N SER A 18 -11.63 18.79 -4.41
CA SER A 18 -12.81 19.20 -5.18
C SER A 18 -12.37 19.90 -6.44
N ALA A 19 -12.85 19.44 -7.58
CA ALA A 19 -12.46 19.87 -8.90
C ALA A 19 -13.70 20.16 -9.75
N VAL A 20 -13.68 21.23 -10.54
CA VAL A 20 -14.73 21.39 -11.55
C VAL A 20 -14.55 20.28 -12.59
N LYS A 21 -15.64 19.55 -12.91
CA LYS A 21 -15.61 18.33 -13.73
C LYS A 21 -14.90 18.56 -15.08
N PRO A 22 -14.07 17.61 -15.57
CA PRO A 22 -13.55 17.66 -16.94
C PRO A 22 -14.68 17.75 -17.98
N ILE A 23 -14.45 18.49 -19.07
CA ILE A 23 -15.43 18.70 -20.14
C ILE A 23 -14.90 18.08 -21.42
N VAL A 24 -15.72 17.32 -22.14
CA VAL A 24 -15.36 16.87 -23.49
C VAL A 24 -15.99 17.83 -24.50
N LYS A 25 -15.16 18.49 -25.31
CA LYS A 25 -15.60 19.41 -26.36
C LYS A 25 -14.76 19.19 -27.62
N ASP A 26 -15.41 19.06 -28.77
CA ASP A 26 -14.76 18.87 -30.07
C ASP A 26 -13.75 17.70 -30.08
N GLY A 27 -14.08 16.60 -29.39
CA GLY A 27 -13.19 15.44 -29.25
C GLY A 27 -11.93 15.70 -28.42
N ARG A 28 -11.93 16.75 -27.58
CA ARG A 28 -10.86 17.11 -26.65
C ARG A 28 -11.37 17.15 -25.23
N THR A 29 -10.61 16.55 -24.32
CA THR A 29 -10.85 16.70 -22.89
C THR A 29 -10.24 18.02 -22.42
N LEU A 30 -11.09 18.90 -21.92
CA LEU A 30 -10.75 20.13 -21.25
C LEU A 30 -10.76 19.90 -19.73
N VAL A 31 -9.79 20.48 -19.03
CA VAL A 31 -9.62 20.33 -17.57
C VAL A 31 -9.41 21.69 -16.90
N PRO A 32 -9.75 21.85 -15.61
CA PRO A 32 -9.47 23.08 -14.88
C PRO A 32 -7.97 23.35 -14.80
N LEU A 33 -7.54 24.49 -15.33
CA LEU A 33 -6.13 24.80 -15.49
C LEU A 33 -5.37 24.81 -14.17
N ARG A 34 -5.87 25.54 -13.17
CA ARG A 34 -5.23 25.67 -11.85
C ARG A 34 -5.09 24.33 -11.15
N LEU A 35 -6.14 23.50 -11.15
CA LEU A 35 -6.11 22.17 -10.55
C LEU A 35 -4.94 21.34 -11.06
N ILE A 36 -4.76 21.30 -12.39
CA ILE A 36 -3.66 20.52 -12.99
C ILE A 36 -2.31 21.17 -12.66
N SER A 37 -2.18 22.47 -12.91
CA SER A 37 -0.92 23.20 -12.74
C SER A 37 -0.43 23.21 -11.28
N GLU A 38 -1.26 23.68 -10.35
CA GLU A 38 -0.93 23.80 -8.93
C GLU A 38 -0.82 22.42 -8.27
N GLY A 39 -1.60 21.43 -8.73
CA GLY A 39 -1.46 20.04 -8.29
C GLY A 39 -0.10 19.40 -8.63
N PHE A 40 0.67 19.99 -9.55
CA PHE A 40 2.06 19.63 -9.82
C PHE A 40 3.07 20.64 -9.29
N GLY A 41 2.64 21.62 -8.50
CA GLY A 41 3.50 22.63 -7.88
C GLY A 41 3.83 23.83 -8.77
N ALA A 42 3.07 24.05 -9.85
CA ALA A 42 3.19 25.28 -10.64
C ALA A 42 2.43 26.43 -9.98
N VAL A 43 2.85 27.66 -10.26
CA VAL A 43 2.16 28.89 -9.85
C VAL A 43 1.39 29.45 -11.05
N VAL A 44 0.13 29.81 -10.86
CA VAL A 44 -0.75 30.30 -11.94
C VAL A 44 -1.21 31.74 -11.67
N ASP A 45 -0.74 32.67 -12.50
CA ASP A 45 -1.15 34.07 -12.50
C ASP A 45 -2.18 34.33 -13.60
N PHE A 46 -3.30 34.94 -13.24
CA PHE A 46 -4.32 35.37 -14.20
C PHE A 46 -4.49 36.89 -14.18
N ASN A 47 -4.28 37.53 -15.32
CA ASN A 47 -4.51 38.96 -15.49
C ASN A 47 -5.88 39.20 -16.12
N THR A 48 -6.83 39.68 -15.30
CA THR A 48 -8.23 39.91 -15.71
C THR A 48 -8.38 40.95 -16.82
N LYS A 49 -7.54 42.00 -16.84
CA LYS A 49 -7.61 43.09 -17.84
C LYS A 49 -7.22 42.60 -19.23
N SER A 50 -6.10 41.90 -19.33
CA SER A 50 -5.55 41.40 -20.60
C SER A 50 -6.07 40.01 -20.97
N GLN A 51 -6.78 39.35 -20.05
CA GLN A 51 -7.21 37.94 -20.14
C GLN A 51 -6.03 36.97 -20.38
N SER A 52 -4.82 37.38 -19.97
CA SER A 52 -3.61 36.58 -20.10
C SER A 52 -3.40 35.70 -18.87
N ILE A 53 -2.79 34.54 -19.11
CA ILE A 53 -2.43 33.57 -18.09
C ILE A 53 -0.94 33.33 -18.20
N ARG A 54 -0.25 33.39 -17.06
CA ARG A 54 1.14 32.99 -16.91
C ARG A 54 1.22 31.85 -15.92
N ILE A 55 1.92 30.79 -16.29
CA ILE A 55 2.18 29.65 -15.41
C ILE A 55 3.69 29.51 -15.27
N GLN A 56 4.17 29.51 -14.03
CA GLN A 56 5.55 29.25 -13.69
C GLN A 56 5.67 27.84 -13.14
N TYR A 57 6.46 26.99 -13.80
CA TYR A 57 6.67 25.62 -13.35
C TYR A 57 8.14 25.24 -13.46
N SER A 58 8.83 25.05 -12.32
CA SER A 58 10.29 24.92 -12.31
C SER A 58 10.94 26.08 -13.08
N ASN A 59 11.81 25.80 -14.05
CA ASN A 59 12.43 26.79 -14.93
C ASN A 59 11.58 27.15 -16.16
N LYS A 60 10.36 26.61 -16.29
CA LYS A 60 9.50 26.84 -17.46
C LYS A 60 8.55 28.01 -17.26
N THR A 61 8.40 28.80 -18.33
CA THR A 61 7.36 29.83 -18.42
C THR A 61 6.36 29.45 -19.50
N ILE A 62 5.09 29.33 -19.12
CA ILE A 62 3.99 29.02 -20.04
C ILE A 62 3.06 30.22 -20.08
N LEU A 63 2.78 30.71 -21.29
CA LEU A 63 1.93 31.89 -21.54
C LEU A 63 0.77 31.51 -22.45
N MET A 64 -0.41 32.01 -22.15
CA MET A 64 -1.59 31.85 -23.02
C MET A 64 -2.61 32.96 -22.75
N LYS A 65 -3.65 33.04 -23.59
CA LYS A 65 -4.74 34.01 -23.44
C LYS A 65 -6.09 33.31 -23.64
N ILE A 66 -7.10 33.71 -22.87
CA ILE A 66 -8.47 33.20 -23.02
C ILE A 66 -8.97 33.44 -24.45
N LYS A 67 -9.70 32.46 -25.01
CA LYS A 67 -10.22 32.41 -26.39
C LYS A 67 -9.15 32.46 -27.48
N ASN A 68 -7.86 32.40 -27.14
CA ASN A 68 -6.77 32.26 -28.09
C ASN A 68 -6.30 30.80 -28.15
N LYS A 69 -6.00 30.31 -29.35
CA LYS A 69 -5.48 28.96 -29.56
C LYS A 69 -3.98 28.86 -29.27
N ASN A 70 -3.24 29.95 -29.23
CA ASN A 70 -1.80 29.89 -29.02
C ASN A 70 -1.44 29.67 -27.55
N ILE A 71 -0.58 28.69 -27.30
CA ILE A 71 0.16 28.49 -26.05
C ILE A 71 1.66 28.70 -26.35
N THR A 72 2.35 29.45 -25.50
CA THR A 72 3.80 29.66 -25.60
C THR A 72 4.48 28.98 -24.44
N ILE A 73 5.42 28.09 -24.71
CA ILE A 73 6.19 27.33 -23.72
C ILE A 73 7.67 27.64 -23.96
N ASP A 74 8.33 28.26 -23.00
CA ASP A 74 9.75 28.66 -23.09
C ASP A 74 10.07 29.43 -24.38
N GLY A 75 9.18 30.37 -24.73
CA GLY A 75 9.30 31.21 -25.93
C GLY A 75 8.82 30.56 -27.24
N LYS A 76 8.58 29.24 -27.27
CA LYS A 76 8.05 28.54 -28.44
C LYS A 76 6.52 28.53 -28.44
N THR A 77 5.91 29.07 -29.49
CA THR A 77 4.46 29.10 -29.65
C THR A 77 3.95 27.87 -30.40
N VAL A 78 2.89 27.26 -29.88
CA VAL A 78 2.16 26.13 -30.46
C VAL A 78 0.68 26.48 -30.53
N ALA A 79 0.01 26.15 -31.64
CA ALA A 79 -1.43 26.32 -31.78
C ALA A 79 -2.18 25.11 -31.19
N MET A 80 -3.14 25.39 -30.32
CA MET A 80 -4.05 24.43 -29.72
C MET A 80 -5.23 24.12 -30.63
N ASP A 81 -5.73 22.89 -30.58
CA ASP A 81 -6.95 22.49 -31.29
C ASP A 81 -8.17 23.31 -30.85
N VAL A 82 -8.31 23.49 -29.53
CA VAL A 82 -9.40 24.23 -28.86
C VAL A 82 -8.78 25.28 -27.94
N PRO A 83 -9.22 26.54 -27.96
CA PRO A 83 -8.65 27.58 -27.11
C PRO A 83 -8.97 27.36 -25.63
N ALA A 84 -8.13 27.90 -24.75
CA ALA A 84 -8.47 27.99 -23.33
C ALA A 84 -9.71 28.89 -23.15
N ASN A 85 -10.67 28.48 -22.32
CA ASN A 85 -11.91 29.22 -22.14
C ASN A 85 -12.43 29.12 -20.70
N ILE A 86 -13.29 30.06 -20.30
CA ILE A 86 -13.88 30.07 -18.97
C ILE A 86 -15.21 29.31 -19.00
N TYR A 87 -15.36 28.33 -18.11
CA TYR A 87 -16.62 27.64 -17.83
C TYR A 87 -16.88 27.70 -16.33
N ASN A 88 -18.06 28.16 -15.93
CA ASN A 88 -18.49 28.29 -14.53
C ASN A 88 -17.43 28.98 -13.63
N GLY A 89 -16.84 30.08 -14.13
CA GLY A 89 -15.83 30.86 -13.41
C GLY A 89 -14.42 30.24 -13.37
N SER A 90 -14.21 29.05 -13.94
CA SER A 90 -12.91 28.38 -14.00
C SER A 90 -12.34 28.39 -15.42
N THR A 91 -11.04 28.60 -15.55
CA THR A 91 -10.33 28.45 -16.84
C THR A 91 -10.13 26.98 -17.15
N TYR A 92 -10.56 26.57 -18.33
CA TYR A 92 -10.35 25.25 -18.89
C TYR A 92 -9.40 25.29 -20.08
N ILE A 93 -8.55 24.28 -20.16
CA ILE A 93 -7.56 24.10 -21.23
C ILE A 93 -7.61 22.65 -21.75
N PRO A 94 -7.31 22.37 -23.03
CA PRO A 94 -7.16 20.99 -23.46
C PRO A 94 -6.02 20.30 -22.72
N LEU A 95 -6.34 19.17 -22.09
CA LEU A 95 -5.46 18.46 -21.16
C LEU A 95 -4.09 18.11 -21.77
N ARG A 96 -4.06 17.75 -23.05
CA ARG A 96 -2.82 17.41 -23.76
C ARG A 96 -1.78 18.53 -23.64
N TYR A 97 -2.16 19.78 -23.93
CA TYR A 97 -1.21 20.90 -23.98
C TYR A 97 -0.68 21.26 -22.59
N ILE A 98 -1.53 21.22 -21.56
CA ILE A 98 -1.04 21.48 -20.20
C ILE A 98 -0.17 20.32 -19.69
N GLY A 99 -0.51 19.06 -20.03
CA GLY A 99 0.32 17.90 -19.73
C GLY A 99 1.70 18.00 -20.36
N GLU A 100 1.78 18.30 -21.66
CA GLU A 100 3.04 18.49 -22.38
C GLU A 100 3.85 19.67 -21.83
N ALA A 101 3.20 20.81 -21.56
CA ALA A 101 3.86 21.99 -21.02
C ALA A 101 4.51 21.72 -19.64
N LEU A 102 3.84 20.93 -18.80
CA LEU A 102 4.33 20.51 -17.48
C LEU A 102 5.21 19.25 -17.53
N ASN A 103 5.55 18.74 -18.72
CA ASN A 103 6.29 17.50 -18.93
C ASN A 103 5.69 16.30 -18.16
N LYS A 104 4.38 16.10 -18.32
CA LYS A 104 3.61 15.00 -17.71
C LYS A 104 3.10 14.03 -18.76
N LYS A 105 3.06 12.75 -18.38
CA LYS A 105 2.36 11.72 -19.13
C LYS A 105 0.87 11.77 -18.77
N VAL A 106 0.03 11.83 -19.79
CA VAL A 106 -1.43 11.72 -19.68
C VAL A 106 -1.84 10.36 -20.23
N VAL A 107 -2.58 9.58 -19.43
CA VAL A 107 -3.18 8.31 -19.84
C VAL A 107 -4.68 8.34 -19.60
N TYR A 108 -5.42 7.88 -20.60
CA TYR A 108 -6.86 7.71 -20.52
C TYR A 108 -7.18 6.23 -20.35
N GLN A 109 -7.89 5.89 -19.28
CA GLN A 109 -8.48 4.56 -19.12
C GLN A 109 -9.95 4.62 -19.46
N LYS A 110 -10.37 3.69 -20.31
CA LYS A 110 -11.77 3.54 -20.69
C LYS A 110 -12.51 2.81 -19.59
N SER A 111 -13.82 3.02 -19.55
CA SER A 111 -14.67 2.16 -18.75
C SER A 111 -14.75 0.75 -19.36
N THR A 112 -14.74 -0.27 -18.52
CA THR A 112 -14.98 -1.68 -18.83
C THR A 112 -16.02 -2.23 -17.85
N GLU A 113 -16.46 -3.48 -18.01
CA GLU A 113 -17.34 -4.14 -17.03
C GLU A 113 -16.73 -4.17 -15.62
N THR A 114 -15.43 -4.42 -15.53
CA THR A 114 -14.70 -4.48 -14.25
C THR A 114 -14.19 -3.12 -13.78
N GLN A 115 -14.09 -2.13 -14.67
CA GLN A 115 -13.68 -0.76 -14.36
C GLN A 115 -14.71 0.23 -14.93
N PRO A 116 -15.85 0.49 -14.27
CA PRO A 116 -16.95 1.25 -14.87
C PRO A 116 -16.68 2.76 -15.05
N TYR A 117 -15.46 3.25 -14.80
CA TYR A 117 -15.11 4.68 -14.85
C TYR A 117 -14.08 5.01 -15.91
N ARG A 118 -14.26 6.19 -16.51
CA ARG A 118 -13.29 6.76 -17.43
C ARG A 118 -12.30 7.61 -16.65
N LEU A 119 -11.14 7.02 -16.36
CA LEU A 119 -10.09 7.68 -15.59
C LEU A 119 -9.11 8.42 -16.49
N ILE A 120 -8.62 9.53 -15.97
CA ILE A 120 -7.51 10.31 -16.53
C ILE A 120 -6.40 10.27 -15.50
N ILE A 121 -5.26 9.70 -15.88
CA ILE A 121 -4.09 9.57 -15.03
C ILE A 121 -3.05 10.54 -15.56
N ILE A 122 -2.57 11.42 -14.69
CA ILE A 122 -1.51 12.38 -14.99
C ILE A 122 -0.37 12.14 -14.01
N ARG A 123 0.82 11.85 -14.55
CA ARG A 123 2.02 11.55 -13.77
C ARG A 123 3.27 12.06 -14.45
N ASP A 124 4.38 12.07 -13.73
CA ASP A 124 5.70 12.30 -14.32
C ASP A 124 6.02 11.25 -15.38
N VAL A 125 6.76 11.66 -16.41
CA VAL A 125 7.13 10.78 -17.53
C VAL A 125 8.03 9.63 -17.05
N ASN A 126 8.90 9.90 -16.08
CA ASN A 126 9.93 8.97 -15.59
C ASN A 126 9.55 8.22 -14.30
N THR A 127 8.28 8.22 -13.91
CA THR A 127 7.80 7.43 -12.76
C THR A 127 7.20 6.11 -13.20
N SER A 128 7.18 5.14 -12.27
CA SER A 128 6.58 3.82 -12.48
C SER A 128 5.15 3.95 -13.00
N THR A 129 4.82 3.11 -13.97
CA THR A 129 3.45 2.98 -14.49
C THR A 129 2.53 2.51 -13.37
N ILE A 130 1.46 3.25 -13.12
CA ILE A 130 0.43 2.90 -12.13
C ILE A 130 -0.88 2.50 -12.79
N GLU A 131 -0.97 2.64 -14.11
CA GLU A 131 -2.19 2.43 -14.88
C GLU A 131 -2.66 0.97 -14.81
N GLU A 132 -1.74 0.04 -14.66
CA GLU A 132 -2.03 -1.39 -14.48
C GLU A 132 -1.93 -1.85 -13.02
N SER A 133 -1.64 -0.91 -12.10
CA SER A 133 -1.53 -1.22 -10.67
C SER A 133 -2.91 -1.36 -10.03
N LYS A 134 -3.06 -2.30 -9.09
CA LYS A 134 -4.26 -2.42 -8.24
C LYS A 134 -4.62 -1.12 -7.51
N LEU A 135 -3.65 -0.22 -7.31
CA LEU A 135 -3.89 1.13 -6.76
C LEU A 135 -4.88 1.95 -7.60
N ILE A 136 -4.92 1.77 -8.93
CA ILE A 136 -5.88 2.48 -9.78
C ILE A 136 -7.32 2.06 -9.48
N ARG A 137 -7.51 0.80 -9.09
CA ARG A 137 -8.81 0.29 -8.69
C ARG A 137 -9.28 0.92 -7.38
N VAL A 138 -8.38 1.18 -6.43
CA VAL A 138 -8.70 1.93 -5.19
C VAL A 138 -9.27 3.32 -5.51
N TYR A 139 -8.65 4.00 -6.48
CA TYR A 139 -9.17 5.29 -6.95
C TYR A 139 -10.54 5.14 -7.64
N GLY A 140 -10.73 4.08 -8.43
CA GLY A 140 -12.04 3.73 -9.00
C GLY A 140 -13.14 3.55 -7.95
N LEU A 141 -12.87 2.77 -6.90
CA LEU A 141 -13.79 2.56 -5.77
C LEU A 141 -14.17 3.88 -5.09
N THR A 142 -13.21 4.79 -4.98
CA THR A 142 -13.46 6.12 -4.43
C THR A 142 -14.46 6.91 -5.28
N TYR A 143 -14.39 6.79 -6.62
CA TYR A 143 -15.36 7.39 -7.55
C TYR A 143 -16.72 6.71 -7.55
N GLU A 144 -16.79 5.44 -7.14
CA GLU A 144 -18.03 4.69 -6.86
C GLU A 144 -18.74 5.16 -5.58
N GLY A 145 -18.14 6.10 -4.84
CA GLY A 145 -18.63 6.50 -3.53
C GLY A 145 -18.39 5.44 -2.45
N LYS A 146 -17.56 4.42 -2.72
CA LYS A 146 -17.18 3.45 -1.70
C LYS A 146 -16.31 4.14 -0.65
N ASN A 147 -16.60 3.85 0.61
CA ASN A 147 -15.82 4.37 1.73
C ASN A 147 -14.58 3.49 1.94
N VAL A 148 -13.48 3.82 1.28
CA VAL A 148 -12.19 3.12 1.44
C VAL A 148 -11.60 3.45 2.80
N ILE A 149 -11.48 2.44 3.65
CA ILE A 149 -10.92 2.53 5.01
C ILE A 149 -9.42 2.30 5.00
N TYR A 150 -8.97 1.32 4.22
CA TYR A 150 -7.56 0.97 4.09
C TYR A 150 -7.28 0.41 2.70
N SER A 151 -6.08 0.65 2.20
CA SER A 151 -5.60 -0.07 1.02
C SER A 151 -4.08 -0.11 1.02
N ASP A 152 -3.53 -1.22 0.54
CA ASP A 152 -2.15 -1.27 0.06
C ASP A 152 -2.11 -2.05 -1.27
N LYS A 153 -0.95 -2.59 -1.64
CA LYS A 153 -0.83 -3.36 -2.89
C LYS A 153 -1.43 -4.77 -2.81
N TYR A 154 -1.71 -5.30 -1.61
CA TYR A 154 -2.17 -6.67 -1.42
C TYR A 154 -3.69 -6.74 -1.21
N LEU A 155 -4.28 -5.74 -0.56
CA LEU A 155 -5.72 -5.69 -0.33
C LEU A 155 -6.28 -4.27 -0.23
N VAL A 156 -7.60 -4.18 -0.34
CA VAL A 156 -8.40 -2.99 -0.01
C VAL A 156 -9.49 -3.39 0.99
N VAL A 157 -9.73 -2.52 1.97
CA VAL A 157 -10.84 -2.61 2.91
C VAL A 157 -11.75 -1.40 2.73
N ILE A 158 -13.03 -1.65 2.54
CA ILE A 158 -14.08 -0.64 2.47
C ILE A 158 -15.05 -0.80 3.63
N LYS A 159 -15.81 0.26 3.92
CA LYS A 159 -16.96 0.20 4.82
C LYS A 159 -18.25 0.35 4.02
N GLU A 160 -19.14 -0.62 4.16
CA GLU A 160 -20.45 -0.64 3.51
C GLU A 160 -21.49 -1.12 4.53
N ASN A 161 -22.60 -0.39 4.67
CA ASN A 161 -23.67 -0.70 5.64
C ASN A 161 -23.15 -0.94 7.07
N ASN A 162 -22.22 -0.10 7.53
CA ASN A 162 -21.52 -0.22 8.82
C ASN A 162 -20.70 -1.50 9.03
N LYS A 163 -20.46 -2.29 7.99
CA LYS A 163 -19.57 -3.45 8.04
C LYS A 163 -18.30 -3.20 7.22
N LEU A 164 -17.18 -3.71 7.72
CA LEU A 164 -15.95 -3.74 6.94
C LEU A 164 -15.99 -4.90 5.94
N ARG A 165 -15.52 -4.63 4.73
CA ARG A 165 -15.44 -5.59 3.63
C ARG A 165 -14.05 -5.55 3.03
N VAL A 166 -13.45 -6.70 2.76
CA VAL A 166 -12.08 -6.82 2.24
C VAL A 166 -12.08 -7.40 0.83
N SER A 167 -11.11 -6.99 0.03
CA SER A 167 -10.90 -7.54 -1.31
C SER A 167 -9.41 -7.61 -1.63
N GLN A 168 -8.95 -8.75 -2.13
CA GLN A 168 -7.55 -8.96 -2.57
C GLN A 168 -7.38 -8.82 -4.08
N ASP A 169 -8.46 -9.03 -4.84
CA ASP A 169 -8.54 -8.79 -6.27
C ASP A 169 -8.98 -7.35 -6.59
N PHE A 170 -9.49 -6.63 -5.59
CA PHE A 170 -10.00 -5.25 -5.64
C PHE A 170 -11.34 -5.11 -6.37
N TYR A 171 -12.04 -6.23 -6.61
CA TYR A 171 -13.34 -6.28 -7.30
C TYR A 171 -14.40 -6.99 -6.47
N THR A 172 -14.10 -8.18 -5.95
CA THR A 172 -15.04 -8.94 -5.12
C THR A 172 -14.73 -8.72 -3.64
N PHE A 173 -15.76 -8.39 -2.88
CA PHE A 173 -15.63 -8.00 -1.48
C PHE A 173 -16.27 -9.04 -0.55
N ASP A 174 -15.46 -9.57 0.36
CA ASP A 174 -15.88 -10.50 1.40
C ASP A 174 -16.06 -9.77 2.73
N ASP A 175 -16.69 -10.42 3.70
CA ASP A 175 -16.86 -9.88 5.06
C ASP A 175 -15.49 -9.79 5.76
N PHE A 176 -15.14 -8.61 6.27
CA PHE A 176 -13.89 -8.38 6.99
C PHE A 176 -14.13 -8.29 8.49
N SER A 177 -14.37 -9.45 9.08
CA SER A 177 -14.60 -9.59 10.52
C SER A 177 -13.86 -10.79 11.07
N TYR A 178 -13.43 -10.67 12.33
CA TYR A 178 -12.83 -11.77 13.06
C TYR A 178 -13.72 -13.01 13.03
N HIS A 179 -13.12 -14.14 12.69
CA HIS A 179 -13.72 -15.45 12.79
C HIS A 179 -12.64 -16.48 13.13
N VAL A 180 -13.04 -17.60 13.72
CA VAL A 180 -12.10 -18.67 14.07
C VAL A 180 -11.81 -19.50 12.81
N THR A 181 -10.54 -19.58 12.44
CA THR A 181 -10.08 -20.43 11.33
C THR A 181 -9.76 -21.83 11.86
N ASN A 182 -10.48 -22.85 11.41
CA ASN A 182 -10.33 -24.24 11.89
C ASN A 182 -9.43 -25.12 10.99
N ASN A 183 -8.81 -24.56 9.94
CA ASN A 183 -8.06 -25.33 8.95
C ASN A 183 -6.57 -24.99 8.93
N ASP A 184 -5.76 -25.86 9.54
CA ASP A 184 -4.30 -25.72 9.60
C ASP A 184 -3.60 -25.71 8.23
N LYS A 185 -4.29 -26.12 7.15
CA LYS A 185 -3.77 -26.12 5.77
C LYS A 185 -3.98 -24.80 5.04
N GLN A 186 -4.75 -23.86 5.59
CA GLN A 186 -5.00 -22.58 4.95
C GLN A 186 -3.72 -21.73 4.95
N LEU A 187 -3.42 -21.05 3.84
CA LEU A 187 -2.23 -20.21 3.71
C LEU A 187 -2.51 -18.76 4.10
N GLY A 188 -3.73 -18.28 3.94
CA GLY A 188 -4.19 -16.94 4.31
C GLY A 188 -5.65 -16.96 4.75
N ASP A 189 -6.22 -15.79 5.00
CA ASP A 189 -7.54 -15.65 5.64
C ASP A 189 -7.56 -16.32 7.03
N ILE A 190 -6.50 -16.05 7.80
CA ILE A 190 -6.32 -16.53 9.16
C ILE A 190 -6.39 -15.34 10.11
N TRP A 191 -7.20 -15.46 11.17
CA TRP A 191 -7.28 -14.45 12.22
C TRP A 191 -6.56 -14.90 13.49
N PHE A 192 -5.66 -14.06 13.99
CA PHE A 192 -5.05 -14.22 15.31
C PHE A 192 -5.63 -13.20 16.26
N LYS A 193 -6.05 -13.63 17.44
CA LYS A 193 -6.59 -12.75 18.49
C LYS A 193 -5.60 -12.61 19.63
N THR A 194 -5.36 -11.37 20.06
CA THR A 194 -4.63 -11.08 21.30
C THR A 194 -5.49 -10.27 22.24
N GLU A 195 -5.03 -10.04 23.47
CA GLU A 195 -5.74 -9.20 24.44
C GLU A 195 -5.97 -7.76 23.95
N LYS A 196 -5.09 -7.25 23.08
CA LYS A 196 -5.07 -5.83 22.68
C LYS A 196 -5.54 -5.59 21.25
N SER A 197 -5.43 -6.58 20.36
CA SER A 197 -5.70 -6.40 18.93
C SER A 197 -6.07 -7.71 18.25
N ASP A 198 -6.83 -7.59 17.17
CA ASP A 198 -7.00 -8.65 16.20
C ASP A 198 -5.94 -8.51 15.10
N PHE A 199 -5.51 -9.63 14.54
CA PHE A 199 -4.58 -9.67 13.43
C PHE A 199 -5.15 -10.53 12.31
N TYR A 200 -4.99 -10.05 11.09
CA TYR A 200 -5.41 -10.74 9.88
C TYR A 200 -4.17 -11.13 9.07
N LEU A 201 -4.06 -12.41 8.73
CA LEU A 201 -3.02 -12.92 7.87
C LEU A 201 -3.59 -13.22 6.49
N ASN A 202 -3.10 -12.47 5.52
CA ASN A 202 -3.35 -12.72 4.11
C ASN A 202 -2.22 -13.54 3.49
N TYR A 203 -2.53 -14.35 2.48
CA TYR A 203 -1.54 -14.90 1.57
C TYR A 203 -1.84 -14.45 0.15
N ASP A 204 -0.91 -13.70 -0.42
CA ASP A 204 -1.06 -13.13 -1.76
C ASP A 204 -0.73 -14.16 -2.85
N PHE A 205 -1.70 -15.04 -3.12
CA PHE A 205 -1.59 -16.13 -4.10
C PHE A 205 -1.20 -15.65 -5.51
N ASN A 206 -1.69 -14.46 -5.90
CA ASN A 206 -1.70 -14.05 -7.29
C ASN A 206 -0.48 -13.23 -7.72
N THR A 207 0.29 -12.66 -6.78
CA THR A 207 1.41 -11.79 -7.16
C THR A 207 2.72 -12.13 -6.48
N THR A 208 2.85 -11.86 -5.19
CA THR A 208 4.12 -11.97 -4.48
C THR A 208 4.31 -13.31 -3.78
N GLN A 209 3.26 -14.10 -3.60
CA GLN A 209 3.26 -15.33 -2.83
C GLN A 209 3.80 -15.11 -1.39
N LYS A 210 3.52 -13.92 -0.84
CA LYS A 210 3.92 -13.54 0.52
C LYS A 210 2.77 -13.65 1.51
N PHE A 211 3.15 -13.88 2.75
CA PHE A 211 2.29 -13.92 3.93
C PHE A 211 2.29 -12.55 4.58
N ILE A 212 1.16 -11.85 4.51
CA ILE A 212 1.03 -10.45 4.92
C ILE A 212 0.24 -10.38 6.21
N LEU A 213 0.89 -9.91 7.28
CA LEU A 213 0.26 -9.74 8.58
C LEU A 213 -0.25 -8.32 8.72
N TYR A 214 -1.53 -8.18 9.04
CA TYR A 214 -2.18 -6.92 9.35
C TYR A 214 -2.61 -6.89 10.80
N GLN A 215 -2.45 -5.75 11.46
CA GLN A 215 -3.14 -5.45 12.71
C GLN A 215 -4.46 -4.77 12.36
N VAL A 216 -5.55 -5.23 12.98
CA VAL A 216 -6.91 -4.77 12.76
C VAL A 216 -7.52 -4.35 14.09
N ASN A 217 -7.74 -3.04 14.24
CA ASN A 217 -8.33 -2.42 15.44
C ASN A 217 -9.55 -1.60 15.01
N GLY A 218 -10.68 -2.30 14.75
CA GLY A 218 -11.85 -1.70 14.12
C GLY A 218 -11.50 -1.17 12.73
N GLU A 219 -11.69 0.13 12.50
CA GLU A 219 -11.36 0.78 11.22
C GLU A 219 -9.87 1.15 11.08
N SER A 220 -9.08 1.02 12.16
CA SER A 220 -7.63 1.23 12.11
C SER A 220 -6.95 -0.05 11.66
N ILE A 221 -6.43 -0.05 10.43
CA ILE A 221 -5.76 -1.19 9.82
C ILE A 221 -4.34 -0.78 9.45
N SER A 222 -3.36 -1.64 9.79
CA SER A 222 -1.96 -1.40 9.41
C SER A 222 -1.26 -2.71 9.06
N ARG A 223 -0.39 -2.67 8.05
CA ARG A 223 0.45 -3.81 7.68
C ARG A 223 1.63 -3.89 8.64
N VAL A 224 1.72 -5.01 9.36
CA VAL A 224 2.78 -5.31 10.34
C VAL A 224 4.00 -5.93 9.66
N ALA A 225 3.78 -6.93 8.81
CA ALA A 225 4.87 -7.69 8.20
C ALA A 225 4.46 -8.28 6.84
N ALA A 226 5.45 -8.65 6.03
CA ALA A 226 5.28 -9.33 4.76
C ALA A 226 6.39 -10.38 4.58
N GLU A 227 6.08 -11.63 4.87
CA GLU A 227 7.05 -12.72 4.97
C GLU A 227 6.99 -13.65 3.75
N ASN A 228 8.12 -14.26 3.41
CA ASN A 228 8.18 -15.28 2.35
C ASN A 228 7.73 -16.66 2.85
N VAL A 229 7.48 -16.80 4.15
CA VAL A 229 7.12 -18.05 4.82
C VAL A 229 5.87 -17.85 5.69
N PRO A 230 5.06 -18.89 5.90
CA PRO A 230 3.83 -18.80 6.69
C PRO A 230 4.07 -18.22 8.08
N ILE A 231 3.23 -17.28 8.51
CA ILE A 231 3.17 -16.84 9.90
C ILE A 231 2.22 -17.79 10.64
N LYS A 232 2.69 -18.39 11.73
CA LYS A 232 1.98 -19.48 12.43
C LYS A 232 1.47 -19.08 13.81
N SER A 233 2.02 -18.04 14.42
CA SER A 233 1.56 -17.53 15.71
C SER A 233 1.93 -16.07 15.87
N VAL A 234 1.06 -15.31 16.53
CA VAL A 234 1.26 -13.88 16.83
C VAL A 234 0.93 -13.63 18.31
N LYS A 235 1.78 -12.88 19.01
CA LYS A 235 1.51 -12.32 20.34
C LYS A 235 1.96 -10.86 20.41
N THR A 236 1.47 -10.12 21.39
CA THR A 236 1.78 -8.70 21.57
C THR A 236 2.31 -8.43 22.96
N TYR A 237 3.31 -7.56 23.07
CA TYR A 237 3.82 -7.10 24.37
C TYR A 237 4.34 -5.67 24.27
N LEU A 238 3.94 -4.82 25.23
CA LEU A 238 4.30 -3.39 25.28
C LEU A 238 4.14 -2.62 23.94
N GLY A 239 3.10 -2.96 23.16
CA GLY A 239 2.82 -2.30 21.87
C GLY A 239 3.57 -2.88 20.68
N ASN A 240 4.52 -3.78 20.90
CA ASN A 240 5.22 -4.52 19.84
C ASN A 240 4.49 -5.81 19.49
N VAL A 241 4.69 -6.28 18.26
CA VAL A 241 4.16 -7.54 17.76
C VAL A 241 5.30 -8.54 17.68
N TYR A 242 5.08 -9.75 18.17
CA TYR A 242 6.02 -10.86 18.11
C TYR A 242 5.34 -12.00 17.38
N TYR A 243 6.05 -12.64 16.45
CA TYR A 243 5.44 -13.70 15.65
C TYR A 243 6.45 -14.78 15.27
N LEU A 244 5.93 -15.99 15.11
CA LEU A 244 6.67 -17.15 14.66
C LEU A 244 6.32 -17.44 13.21
N THR A 245 7.35 -17.55 12.39
CA THR A 245 7.24 -18.05 11.02
C THR A 245 7.48 -19.55 10.96
N GLN A 246 6.95 -20.21 9.94
CA GLN A 246 7.23 -21.59 9.64
C GLN A 246 8.63 -21.73 9.01
N TYR A 247 9.40 -22.70 9.47
CA TYR A 247 10.62 -23.11 8.79
C TYR A 247 10.30 -23.73 7.43
N GLN A 248 10.98 -23.27 6.40
CA GLN A 248 11.06 -23.96 5.13
C GLN A 248 12.47 -24.51 4.92
N ARG A 249 12.55 -25.78 4.50
CA ARG A 249 13.82 -26.42 4.15
C ARG A 249 14.37 -25.73 2.89
N GLY A 250 15.65 -25.36 2.90
CA GLY A 250 16.30 -24.72 1.75
C GLY A 250 16.24 -23.19 1.72
N LEU A 251 15.81 -22.54 2.80
CA LEU A 251 16.00 -21.09 2.97
C LEU A 251 17.50 -20.76 2.91
N LEU A 252 17.86 -19.85 1.99
CA LEU A 252 19.17 -19.20 1.96
C LEU A 252 19.40 -18.49 3.32
N ASP A 253 20.61 -18.56 3.85
CA ASP A 253 21.03 -17.88 5.10
C ASP A 253 20.27 -18.32 6.38
N ALA A 254 19.81 -19.57 6.43
CA ALA A 254 19.16 -20.14 7.61
C ALA A 254 20.04 -20.10 8.87
N ASP A 255 21.36 -20.02 8.73
CA ASP A 255 22.35 -19.84 9.80
C ASP A 255 22.48 -18.39 10.27
N GLN A 256 22.02 -17.42 9.47
CA GLN A 256 22.01 -15.98 9.79
C GLN A 256 20.64 -15.47 10.25
N THR A 257 19.61 -16.32 10.17
CA THR A 257 18.22 -15.96 10.46
C THR A 257 17.63 -16.87 11.54
N THR A 258 16.43 -16.53 12.01
CA THR A 258 15.62 -17.36 12.89
C THR A 258 14.14 -17.14 12.56
N ASN A 259 13.26 -18.03 13.03
CA ASN A 259 11.84 -17.95 12.71
C ASN A 259 11.04 -17.07 13.67
N LEU A 260 11.62 -16.72 14.82
CA LEU A 260 11.03 -15.75 15.73
C LEU A 260 11.41 -14.34 15.27
N LYS A 261 10.39 -13.51 15.11
CA LYS A 261 10.55 -12.13 14.67
C LYS A 261 9.73 -11.23 15.57
N TYR A 262 10.12 -9.96 15.59
CA TYR A 262 9.35 -8.91 16.24
C TYR A 262 9.16 -7.75 15.28
N ALA A 263 8.09 -7.00 15.46
CA ALA A 263 7.81 -5.78 14.75
C ALA A 263 7.52 -4.66 15.75
N THR A 264 8.10 -3.50 15.48
CA THR A 264 7.91 -2.26 16.25
C THR A 264 7.25 -1.21 15.37
N HIS A 265 6.48 -0.32 15.99
CA HIS A 265 5.79 0.76 15.29
C HIS A 265 6.47 2.08 15.59
N ASN A 266 7.02 2.72 14.55
CA ASN A 266 7.70 4.00 14.64
C ASN A 266 7.19 4.93 13.53
N ASN A 267 6.82 6.16 13.87
CA ASN A 267 6.35 7.18 12.92
C ASN A 267 5.22 6.70 11.99
N GLY A 268 4.27 5.91 12.52
CA GLY A 268 3.16 5.41 11.72
C GLY A 268 3.46 4.16 10.88
N GLN A 269 4.70 3.64 10.91
CA GLN A 269 5.10 2.49 10.11
C GLN A 269 5.63 1.35 10.99
N TRP A 270 5.28 0.13 10.61
CA TRP A 270 5.85 -1.08 11.19
C TRP A 270 7.18 -1.42 10.53
N SER A 271 8.15 -1.83 11.35
CA SER A 271 9.39 -2.44 10.91
C SER A 271 9.60 -3.74 11.66
N SER A 272 10.01 -4.80 10.97
CA SER A 272 10.22 -6.13 11.55
C SER A 272 11.66 -6.59 11.45
N ASP A 273 12.14 -7.30 12.47
CA ASP A 273 13.48 -7.90 12.51
C ASP A 273 13.45 -9.28 13.18
N TYR A 274 14.55 -10.03 13.05
CA TYR A 274 14.76 -11.31 13.68
C TYR A 274 15.00 -11.17 15.20
N LEU A 275 14.50 -12.14 15.96
CA LEU A 275 14.65 -12.17 17.42
C LEU A 275 15.09 -13.55 17.88
N GLY A 276 16.04 -13.60 18.81
CA GLY A 276 16.67 -14.85 19.22
C GLY A 276 17.86 -15.20 18.35
N LYS A 277 18.49 -16.33 18.66
CA LYS A 277 19.80 -16.69 18.12
C LYS A 277 19.68 -17.15 16.65
N PRO A 278 20.50 -16.64 15.72
CA PRO A 278 20.56 -17.16 14.36
C PRO A 278 20.78 -18.68 14.31
N GLY A 279 20.13 -19.35 13.37
CA GLY A 279 20.12 -20.80 13.21
C GLY A 279 19.22 -21.56 14.19
N PHE A 280 18.61 -20.89 15.17
CA PHE A 280 17.59 -21.48 16.03
C PHE A 280 16.21 -21.40 15.43
N TYR A 281 15.42 -22.41 15.76
CA TYR A 281 14.02 -22.51 15.43
C TYR A 281 13.19 -22.69 16.70
N TYR A 282 12.08 -21.97 16.81
CA TYR A 282 11.26 -21.88 18.02
C TYR A 282 9.79 -22.20 17.76
N GLY A 283 9.10 -22.66 18.81
CA GLY A 283 7.65 -22.87 18.86
C GLY A 283 7.12 -24.08 18.11
N PHE A 284 7.97 -24.84 17.41
CA PHE A 284 7.58 -26.11 16.79
C PHE A 284 8.72 -27.11 16.86
N ASP A 285 8.42 -28.40 16.85
CA ASP A 285 9.43 -29.45 16.65
C ASP A 285 9.70 -29.73 15.16
N THR A 286 10.57 -30.72 14.89
CA THR A 286 10.93 -31.15 13.53
C THR A 286 9.81 -31.87 12.79
N LEU A 287 8.75 -32.28 13.48
CA LEU A 287 7.56 -32.91 12.93
C LEU A 287 6.42 -31.91 12.70
N GLY A 288 6.62 -30.63 13.10
CA GLY A 288 5.63 -29.57 12.98
C GLY A 288 4.65 -29.50 14.16
N LYS A 289 4.87 -30.26 15.24
CA LYS A 289 4.07 -30.13 16.46
C LYS A 289 4.27 -28.73 17.03
N VAL A 290 3.16 -28.03 17.27
CA VAL A 290 3.15 -26.67 17.83
C VAL A 290 3.35 -26.73 19.34
N TYR A 291 4.20 -25.84 19.86
CA TYR A 291 4.40 -25.59 21.28
C TYR A 291 3.94 -24.16 21.57
N ASP A 292 3.08 -23.99 22.57
CA ASP A 292 2.71 -22.65 23.02
C ASP A 292 3.95 -21.93 23.58
N TRP A 293 3.91 -20.60 23.55
CA TRP A 293 5.01 -19.73 23.99
C TRP A 293 4.47 -18.55 24.76
N THR A 294 5.11 -18.14 25.84
CA THR A 294 4.66 -16.98 26.63
C THR A 294 5.57 -15.79 26.39
N ILE A 295 5.05 -14.60 26.68
CA ILE A 295 5.82 -13.36 26.63
C ILE A 295 5.51 -12.53 27.88
N ASP A 296 6.56 -12.11 28.56
CA ASP A 296 6.49 -11.29 29.76
C ASP A 296 7.68 -10.31 29.80
N LYS A 297 7.84 -9.59 30.92
CA LYS A 297 8.92 -8.61 31.12
C LYS A 297 10.33 -9.22 31.04
N ASP A 298 10.46 -10.51 31.33
CA ASP A 298 11.74 -11.22 31.39
C ASP A 298 12.08 -11.85 30.03
N GLY A 299 11.14 -11.88 29.08
CA GLY A 299 11.35 -12.38 27.72
C GLY A 299 10.29 -13.36 27.23
N ILE A 300 10.59 -13.99 26.10
CA ILE A 300 9.77 -15.03 25.49
C ILE A 300 10.21 -16.39 26.01
N SER A 301 9.27 -17.19 26.51
CA SER A 301 9.52 -18.58 26.87
C SER A 301 8.91 -19.50 25.82
N THR A 302 9.71 -20.35 25.17
CA THR A 302 9.25 -21.23 24.10
C THR A 302 10.14 -22.46 23.92
N PHE A 303 9.61 -23.52 23.33
CA PHE A 303 10.43 -24.63 22.85
C PHE A 303 11.32 -24.17 21.68
N GLY A 304 12.54 -24.69 21.57
CA GLY A 304 13.38 -24.45 20.41
C GLY A 304 14.53 -25.43 20.26
N TYR A 305 15.24 -25.30 19.14
CA TYR A 305 16.44 -26.07 18.83
C TYR A 305 17.26 -25.39 17.73
N GLN A 306 18.55 -25.69 17.69
CA GLN A 306 19.43 -25.24 16.60
C GLN A 306 19.28 -26.18 15.41
N ARG A 307 18.79 -25.63 14.29
CA ARG A 307 18.58 -26.39 13.05
C ARG A 307 19.66 -26.11 12.02
N ALA A 308 20.13 -24.88 11.92
CA ALA A 308 21.12 -24.48 10.94
C ALA A 308 22.54 -24.33 11.54
N GLY A 309 23.53 -24.22 10.65
CA GLY A 309 24.95 -24.20 10.99
C GLY A 309 25.61 -25.59 11.03
N ASN A 310 26.89 -25.60 11.40
CA ASN A 310 27.83 -26.72 11.27
C ASN A 310 27.79 -27.73 12.43
N LEU A 311 26.62 -27.96 13.03
CA LEU A 311 26.45 -28.97 14.07
C LEU A 311 26.16 -30.35 13.49
N SER A 312 26.78 -31.38 14.06
CA SER A 312 26.43 -32.78 13.82
C SER A 312 25.00 -33.09 14.27
N SER A 313 24.45 -34.23 13.83
CA SER A 313 23.09 -34.62 14.22
C SER A 313 22.93 -34.77 15.74
N ASP A 314 23.95 -35.26 16.45
CA ASP A 314 23.87 -35.48 17.89
C ASP A 314 24.07 -34.18 18.68
N GLU A 315 24.89 -33.25 18.17
CA GLU A 315 24.98 -31.91 18.74
C GLU A 315 23.67 -31.14 18.59
N ARG A 316 22.98 -31.24 17.44
CA ARG A 316 21.67 -30.61 17.26
C ARG A 316 20.65 -31.15 18.26
N LYS A 317 20.59 -32.45 18.51
CA LYS A 317 19.68 -33.03 19.52
C LYS A 317 19.88 -32.43 20.91
N LYS A 318 21.12 -32.12 21.29
CA LYS A 318 21.44 -31.48 22.59
C LYS A 318 20.93 -30.04 22.71
N THR A 319 20.50 -29.43 21.61
CA THR A 319 19.92 -28.08 21.62
C THR A 319 18.39 -28.08 21.74
N PHE A 320 17.75 -29.24 21.77
CA PHE A 320 16.30 -29.30 21.97
C PHE A 320 15.99 -28.91 23.41
N GLY A 321 14.94 -28.12 23.60
CA GLY A 321 14.51 -27.75 24.94
C GLY A 321 13.68 -26.48 25.01
N GLN A 322 13.39 -26.06 26.23
CA GLN A 322 12.73 -24.80 26.56
C GLN A 322 13.76 -23.68 26.68
N TYR A 323 13.50 -22.58 25.98
CA TYR A 323 14.35 -21.40 25.94
C TYR A 323 13.64 -20.18 26.53
N LYS A 324 14.40 -19.31 27.19
CA LYS A 324 14.04 -17.91 27.44
C LYS A 324 14.80 -17.03 26.46
N ILE A 325 14.09 -16.20 25.70
CA ILE A 325 14.64 -15.33 24.65
C ILE A 325 14.39 -13.88 25.06
N LYS A 326 15.42 -13.04 24.99
CA LYS A 326 15.24 -11.61 25.31
C LYS A 326 14.33 -10.93 24.30
N LEU A 327 13.64 -9.88 24.72
CA LEU A 327 12.71 -9.11 23.87
C LEU A 327 13.40 -8.24 22.82
N SER A 328 14.73 -8.21 22.82
CA SER A 328 15.55 -7.52 21.83
C SER A 328 16.85 -8.29 21.56
N GLY A 329 17.32 -8.19 20.32
CA GLY A 329 18.57 -8.82 19.86
C GLY A 329 18.51 -10.35 19.80
N HIS A 330 19.68 -10.97 19.94
CA HIS A 330 19.87 -12.41 19.65
C HIS A 330 20.21 -13.26 20.88
N GLN A 331 19.92 -12.76 22.08
CA GLN A 331 20.26 -13.43 23.33
C GLN A 331 19.16 -14.40 23.77
N GLN A 332 19.59 -15.60 24.22
CA GLN A 332 18.72 -16.65 24.72
C GLN A 332 19.41 -17.48 25.82
N GLU A 333 18.62 -18.17 26.62
CA GLU A 333 19.04 -19.09 27.67
C GLU A 333 18.26 -20.40 27.56
N LEU A 334 18.95 -21.55 27.64
CA LEU A 334 18.31 -22.87 27.72
C LEU A 334 17.88 -23.11 29.17
N LEU A 335 16.58 -23.24 29.41
CA LEU A 335 15.99 -23.46 30.73
C LEU A 335 15.93 -24.94 31.08
N LYS A 336 15.48 -25.77 30.12
CA LYS A 336 15.29 -27.21 30.30
C LYS A 336 15.55 -27.92 28.96
N PRO A 337 16.44 -28.91 28.88
CA PRO A 337 16.60 -29.73 27.68
C PRO A 337 15.34 -30.57 27.38
#